data_AF-A0A835L265-F1
#
_entry.id   AF-A0A835L265-F1
#
_cell.length_a   1.000
_cell.length_b   1.000
_cell.length_c   1.000
_cell.angle_alpha   90.00
_cell.angle_beta   90.00
_cell.angle_gamma   90.00
#
_symmetry.space_group_name_H-M   'P 1'
#
loop_
_entity.id
_entity.type
_entity.pdbx_description
1 polymer ?
#
loop_
_entity_poly.entity_id
_entity_poly.type
_entity_poly.pdbx_seq_one_letter_code
_entity_poly.pdbx_strand_id
1 'polypeptide(L)'
;MLDSNNIAEAIRTFGGIEVSENDDYPKYLCTTCHNFLQNALAFRKSAQETDTLLRQTTILDSSEESDEVDDADHNLEDEESDY
;
A
#
# COMPACT_ATOMS: atom_id res chain seq x y z
N MET A 1 10.87 -13.42 -2.26
CA MET A 1 10.41 -13.46 -3.66
C MET A 1 9.37 -14.56 -3.68
N LEU A 2 8.10 -14.28 -3.95
CA LEU A 2 7.05 -15.32 -3.95
C LEU A 2 7.28 -16.21 -5.17
N ASP A 3 7.66 -17.46 -4.93
CA ASP A 3 7.82 -18.42 -6.01
C ASP A 3 6.43 -18.86 -6.46
N SER A 4 5.88 -18.21 -7.49
CA SER A 4 4.59 -18.53 -8.13
C SER A 4 4.47 -19.98 -8.62
N ASN A 5 5.56 -20.74 -8.57
CA ASN A 5 5.65 -22.15 -8.95
C ASN A 5 5.46 -23.11 -7.77
N ASN A 6 5.46 -22.63 -6.52
CA ASN A 6 5.23 -23.47 -5.35
C ASN A 6 3.76 -23.39 -4.90
N ILE A 7 2.95 -24.34 -5.38
CA ILE A 7 1.51 -24.41 -5.10
C ILE A 7 1.22 -24.42 -3.59
N ALA A 8 2.00 -25.14 -2.80
CA ALA A 8 1.82 -25.21 -1.34
C ALA A 8 2.06 -23.85 -0.67
N GLU A 9 3.12 -23.15 -1.08
CA GLU A 9 3.39 -21.80 -0.58
C GLU A 9 2.31 -20.80 -0.99
N ALA A 10 1.82 -20.88 -2.22
CA ALA A 10 0.75 -20.03 -2.70
C ALA A 10 -0.56 -20.27 -1.93
N ILE A 11 -0.91 -21.53 -1.64
CA ILE A 11 -2.07 -21.90 -0.81
C ILE A 11 -1.91 -21.36 0.61
N ARG A 12 -0.74 -21.50 1.24
CA ARG A 12 -0.45 -20.90 2.55
C ARG A 12 -0.60 -19.38 2.53
N THR A 13 -0.01 -18.75 1.53
CA THR A 13 0.11 -17.30 1.43
C THR A 13 -1.23 -16.61 1.14
N PHE A 14 -2.09 -17.23 0.34
CA PHE A 14 -3.39 -16.67 -0.05
C PHE A 14 -4.54 -17.22 0.78
N GLY A 15 -4.55 -18.52 1.07
CA GLY A 15 -5.62 -19.19 1.79
C GLY A 15 -5.42 -19.26 3.30
N GLY A 16 -4.19 -19.04 3.80
CA GLY A 16 -3.86 -19.29 5.20
C GLY A 16 -3.94 -20.78 5.57
N ILE A 17 -3.88 -21.66 4.57
CA ILE A 17 -4.04 -23.11 4.72
C ILE A 17 -2.65 -23.75 4.70
N GLU A 18 -2.31 -24.46 5.78
CA GLU A 18 -1.09 -25.25 5.83
C GLU A 18 -1.22 -26.48 4.93
N VAL A 19 -0.15 -26.80 4.20
CA VAL A 19 -0.12 -27.95 3.29
C VAL A 19 1.08 -28.82 3.68
N SER A 20 0.82 -30.04 4.14
CA SER A 20 1.82 -31.01 4.54
C SER A 20 1.75 -32.26 3.67
N GLU A 21 2.90 -32.84 3.35
CA GLU A 21 2.95 -34.15 2.68
C GLU A 21 2.55 -35.29 3.61
N ASN A 22 2.65 -35.09 4.93
CA ASN A 22 2.46 -36.13 5.95
C ASN A 22 1.07 -36.13 6.60
N ASP A 23 0.13 -35.31 6.11
CA ASP A 23 -1.27 -35.32 6.57
C ASP A 23 -2.18 -36.21 5.68
N ASP A 24 -3.43 -36.39 6.10
CA ASP A 24 -4.43 -37.19 5.37
C ASP A 24 -5.21 -36.39 4.31
N TYR A 25 -4.80 -35.16 3.98
CA TYR A 25 -5.49 -34.31 3.00
C TYR A 25 -5.04 -34.58 1.55
N PRO A 26 -5.84 -34.18 0.55
CA PRO A 26 -5.49 -34.33 -0.85
C PRO A 26 -4.15 -33.69 -1.22
N LYS A 27 -3.32 -34.44 -1.97
CA LYS A 27 -1.96 -33.99 -2.39
C LYS A 27 -1.91 -33.38 -3.79
N TYR A 28 -3.05 -33.31 -4.47
CA TYR A 28 -3.16 -32.80 -5.83
C TYR A 28 -4.23 -31.72 -5.91
N LEU A 29 -3.93 -30.68 -6.68
CA LEU A 29 -4.85 -29.60 -6.98
C LEU A 29 -5.38 -29.78 -8.40
N CYS A 30 -6.70 -29.66 -8.59
CA CYS A 30 -7.26 -29.71 -9.94
C CYS A 30 -6.91 -28.45 -10.74
N THR A 31 -6.94 -28.54 -12.06
CA THR A 31 -6.59 -27.43 -12.97
C THR A 31 -7.41 -26.17 -12.71
N THR A 32 -8.71 -26.31 -12.43
CA THR A 32 -9.58 -25.16 -12.14
C THR A 32 -9.13 -24.41 -10.90
N CYS A 33 -8.86 -25.12 -9.80
CA CYS A 33 -8.36 -24.50 -8.56
C CYS A 33 -6.96 -23.91 -8.75
N HIS A 34 -6.10 -24.57 -9.53
CA HIS A 34 -4.78 -24.04 -9.88
C HIS A 34 -4.89 -22.71 -10.62
N ASN A 35 -5.78 -22.59 -11.61
CA ASN A 35 -6.00 -21.35 -12.36
C ASN A 35 -6.51 -20.22 -11.45
N PHE A 36 -7.43 -20.52 -10.53
CA PHE A 36 -7.87 -19.53 -9.54
C PHE A 36 -6.72 -19.05 -8.66
N LEU A 37 -5.86 -19.96 -8.19
CA LEU A 37 -4.70 -19.64 -7.38
C LEU A 37 -3.71 -18.74 -8.14
N GLN A 38 -3.43 -19.04 -9.42
CA GLN A 38 -2.56 -18.21 -10.25
C GLN A 38 -3.12 -16.80 -10.45
N ASN A 39 -4.41 -16.67 -10.74
CA ASN A 39 -5.06 -15.37 -10.88
C ASN A 39 -5.04 -14.56 -9.57
N ALA A 40 -5.24 -15.23 -8.43
CA ALA A 40 -5.16 -14.62 -7.12
C ALA A 40 -3.75 -14.08 -6.81
N LEU A 41 -2.70 -14.83 -7.14
CA LEU A 41 -1.31 -14.38 -7.00
C LEU A 41 -1.02 -13.15 -7.88
N ALA A 42 -1.44 -13.19 -9.15
CA ALA A 42 -1.26 -12.07 -10.06
C ALA A 42 -1.96 -10.80 -9.57
N PHE A 43 -3.23 -10.93 -9.16
CA PHE A 43 -4.01 -9.84 -8.59
C PHE A 43 -3.34 -9.23 -7.36
N ARG A 44 -2.89 -10.06 -6.41
CA ARG A 44 -2.19 -9.59 -5.21
C ARG A 44 -0.95 -8.78 -5.56
N LYS A 45 -0.12 -9.27 -6.49
CA LYS A 45 1.08 -8.57 -6.92
C LYS A 45 0.73 -7.19 -7.47
N SER A 46 -0.23 -7.11 -8.39
CA SER A 46 -0.68 -5.84 -8.97
C SER A 46 -1.27 -4.89 -7.92
N ALA A 47 -2.01 -5.41 -6.94
CA ALA A 47 -2.54 -4.60 -5.84
C ALA A 47 -1.44 -4.03 -4.95
N GLN A 48 -0.40 -4.82 -4.63
CA GLN A 48 0.75 -4.38 -3.85
C GLN A 48 1.60 -3.32 -4.58
N GLU A 49 1.84 -3.52 -5.87
CA GLU A 49 2.53 -2.54 -6.71
C GLU A 49 1.75 -1.23 -6.78
N THR A 50 0.43 -1.31 -6.93
CA THR A 50 -0.46 -0.15 -6.97
C THR A 50 -0.49 0.59 -5.62
N ASP A 51 -0.63 -0.12 -4.50
CA ASP A 51 -0.60 0.46 -3.15
C ASP A 51 0.74 1.16 -2.88
N THR A 52 1.85 0.56 -3.29
CA THR A 52 3.19 1.16 -3.16
C THR A 52 3.30 2.46 -3.94
N LEU A 53 2.85 2.46 -5.20
CA LEU A 53 2.85 3.64 -6.06
C LEU A 53 2.02 4.78 -5.46
N LEU A 54 0.79 4.49 -5.03
CA LEU A 54 -0.11 5.49 -4.45
C LEU A 54 0.45 6.10 -3.16
N ARG A 55 1.06 5.28 -2.29
CA ARG A 55 1.70 5.77 -1.06
C ARG A 55 2.90 6.68 -1.33
N GLN A 56 3.68 6.42 -2.38
CA GLN A 56 4.79 7.30 -2.77
C GLN A 56 4.28 8.67 -3.23
N THR A 57 3.18 8.71 -3.98
CA THR A 57 2.57 9.98 -4.42
C THR A 57 2.05 10.81 -3.25
N THR A 58 1.43 10.19 -2.23
CA THR A 58 0.90 10.93 -1.08
C THR A 58 1.97 11.59 -0.20
N ILE A 59 3.21 11.08 -0.20
CA ILE A 59 4.31 11.66 0.61
C ILE A 59 4.84 12.95 -0.04
N LEU A 60 4.86 13.01 -1.38
CA LEU A 60 5.37 14.17 -2.12
C LEU A 60 4.45 15.40 -2.01
N ASP A 61 3.13 15.16 -1.88
CA ASP A 61 2.11 16.22 -1.80
C ASP A 61 2.04 16.91 -0.42
N SER A 62 2.68 16.34 0.61
CA SER A 62 2.67 16.88 1.98
C SER A 62 3.90 17.72 2.34
N SER A 63 4.84 17.90 1.41
CA SER A 63 6.16 18.54 1.66
C SER A 63 6.29 20.00 1.19
N GLU A 64 5.21 20.65 0.73
CA GLU A 64 5.26 22.01 0.16
C GLU A 64 4.49 23.10 0.95
N GLU A 65 4.23 22.93 2.26
CA GLU A 65 3.68 24.03 3.09
C GLU A 65 4.57 24.34 4.30
N SER A 66 5.56 25.22 4.10
CA SER A 66 6.13 26.05 5.18
C SER A 66 6.78 27.31 4.59
N ASP A 67 5.94 28.23 4.09
CA ASP A 67 6.34 29.64 3.92
C ASP A 67 6.01 30.37 5.24
N GLU A 68 6.98 30.40 6.16
CA GLU A 68 6.95 31.32 7.29
C GLU A 68 7.24 32.74 6.77
N VAL A 69 6.21 33.57 6.64
CA VAL A 69 6.37 35.01 6.41
C VAL A 69 6.57 35.72 7.75
N ASP A 70 7.76 36.27 7.91
CA ASP A 70 8.22 37.12 9.02
C ASP A 70 7.42 38.43 9.03
N ASP A 71 6.41 38.53 9.91
CA ASP A 71 5.63 39.75 10.11
C ASP A 71 6.41 40.69 11.05
N ALA A 72 7.37 41.40 10.45
CA ALA A 72 8.12 42.45 11.10
C ALA A 72 7.23 43.69 11.30
N ASP A 73 6.94 43.93 12.59
CA ASP A 73 6.66 45.21 13.25
C ASP A 73 6.76 46.47 12.37
N HIS A 74 5.60 47.06 12.07
CA HIS A 74 5.51 48.50 11.81
C HIS A 74 4.43 49.14 12.69
N ASN A 75 4.84 49.45 13.91
CA ASN A 75 4.35 50.58 14.70
C ASN A 75 4.28 51.87 13.85
N LEU A 76 3.09 52.45 13.70
CA LEU A 76 2.91 53.86 13.37
C LEU A 76 1.81 54.42 14.28
N GLU A 77 2.26 55.24 15.22
CA GLU A 77 1.47 56.05 16.15
C GLU A 77 0.69 57.15 15.41
N ASP A 78 -0.52 57.41 15.91
CA ASP A 78 -1.30 58.66 15.96
C ASP A 78 -1.27 59.65 14.78
N GLU A 79 -2.46 60.01 14.26
CA GLU A 79 -2.88 61.42 14.25
C GLU A 79 -4.39 61.57 14.49
N GLU A 80 -4.67 62.33 15.54
CA GLU A 80 -5.91 62.93 16.03
C GLU A 80 -6.57 63.82 14.96
N SER A 81 -7.89 63.75 14.77
CA SER A 81 -8.65 64.91 14.28
C SER A 81 -10.10 64.90 14.78
N ASP A 82 -10.44 65.96 15.49
CA ASP A 82 -11.77 66.37 15.91
C ASP A 82 -12.74 66.53 14.73
N TYR A 83 -13.95 65.95 14.84
CA TYR A 83 -15.23 66.66 14.71
C TYR A 83 -16.43 65.78 15.13
#